data_AF-A0A918HH61-F1
#
_entry.id   AF-A0A918HH61-F1
#
_cell.length_a   1.000
_cell.length_b   1.000
_cell.length_c   1.000
_cell.angle_alpha   90.00
_cell.angle_beta   90.00
_cell.angle_gamma   90.00
#
_symmetry.space_group_name_H-M   'P 1'
#
loop_
_entity.id
_entity.type
_entity.pdbx_description
1 polymer ?
#
loop_
_entity_poly.entity_id
_entity_poly.type
_entity_poly.pdbx_seq_one_letter_code
_entity_poly.pdbx_strand_id
1 'polypeptide(L)'
;MSPSRARITTALTLLLLATTACTAGEHRSTPAAPHAEPLQLPLDAYTSTVAEIHLMEDAQDILMRRCMNDLGMEWKTLPRVDATDIEPPNLRRYGADAEAVRHGYHPRPDPPSVVRRDRAWDEREALPAKVLDAAYGSRGKGGCLKTAQRQLVGDTAPPDYRAFNQLTGTALETARRTPEVRQALRTWRACMAKAGFDYPDPYAAAADKRWQTPGPTPAERATARADVACQKSAKLVKVWAAAETRVQHRLIRQNTDRLREAKARKDRWVAAARRVLDDKGRASHGPR
;
A
#
# COMPACT_ATOMS: atom_id res chain seq x y z
N MET A 1 -2.90 -38.58 16.73
CA MET A 1 -3.27 -39.07 18.08
C MET A 1 -2.59 -38.20 19.12
N SER A 2 -3.25 -37.93 20.26
CA SER A 2 -2.63 -37.43 21.49
C SER A 2 -2.54 -38.61 22.48
N PRO A 3 -1.53 -38.64 23.37
CA PRO A 3 -1.79 -38.29 24.78
C PRO A 3 -0.63 -37.49 25.40
N SER A 4 -0.60 -37.00 26.65
CA SER A 4 -1.58 -36.63 27.70
C SER A 4 -0.76 -36.56 29.02
N ARG A 5 -0.84 -35.44 29.75
CA ARG A 5 -0.78 -35.31 31.23
C ARG A 5 0.48 -35.72 32.06
N ALA A 6 1.11 -34.67 32.64
CA ALA A 6 1.47 -34.48 34.08
C ALA A 6 2.54 -35.43 34.72
N ARG A 7 2.99 -35.33 36.00
CA ARG A 7 2.56 -34.63 37.25
C ARG A 7 3.76 -34.21 38.17
N ILE A 8 3.59 -33.09 38.93
CA ILE A 8 3.79 -32.87 40.40
C ILE A 8 5.06 -33.46 41.08
N THR A 9 5.91 -32.68 41.79
CA THR A 9 5.87 -32.52 43.28
C THR A 9 6.56 -31.26 43.87
N THR A 10 5.87 -30.61 44.83
CA THR A 10 6.27 -30.08 46.18
C THR A 10 7.75 -29.85 46.58
N ALA A 11 8.15 -28.93 47.47
CA ALA A 11 7.51 -27.87 48.31
C ALA A 11 8.59 -26.76 48.59
N LEU A 12 8.38 -25.59 49.24
CA LEU A 12 7.91 -25.33 50.61
C LEU A 12 7.61 -23.81 50.81
N THR A 13 6.94 -23.47 51.90
CA THR A 13 6.38 -22.16 52.28
C THR A 13 7.38 -21.08 52.72
N LEU A 14 7.01 -19.80 52.53
CA LEU A 14 6.96 -18.85 53.66
C LEU A 14 5.86 -17.77 53.45
N LEU A 15 5.18 -17.40 54.53
CA LEU A 15 4.11 -16.39 54.58
C LEU A 15 4.68 -15.00 54.85
N LEU A 16 4.17 -13.96 54.19
CA LEU A 16 4.24 -12.57 54.66
C LEU A 16 3.03 -11.79 54.12
N LEU A 17 2.05 -11.56 55.00
CA LEU A 17 0.87 -10.74 54.73
C LEU A 17 1.24 -9.26 54.87
N ALA A 18 1.38 -8.56 53.75
CA ALA A 18 1.43 -7.10 53.70
C ALA A 18 0.13 -6.58 53.07
N THR A 19 -0.68 -5.89 53.87
CA THR A 19 -1.92 -5.25 53.42
C THR A 19 -1.64 -3.93 52.73
N THR A 20 -1.61 -3.93 51.39
CA THR A 20 -1.62 -2.69 50.58
C THR A 20 -2.85 -2.61 49.69
N ALA A 21 -3.45 -1.43 49.64
CA ALA A 21 -4.76 -1.18 49.05
C ALA A 21 -4.81 -1.36 47.53
N CYS A 22 -6.03 -1.48 47.02
CA CYS A 22 -6.32 -1.58 45.60
C CYS A 22 -5.77 -0.38 44.81
N THR A 23 -4.98 -0.66 43.77
CA THR A 23 -5.27 -0.09 42.46
C THR A 23 -5.28 -1.24 41.46
N ALA A 24 -6.45 -1.57 40.93
CA ALA A 24 -6.52 -2.30 39.67
C ALA A 24 -5.84 -1.39 38.63
N GLY A 25 -4.59 -1.69 38.30
CA GLY A 25 -3.91 -1.04 37.21
C GLY A 25 -4.65 -1.42 35.95
N GLU A 26 -5.56 -0.55 35.49
CA GLU A 26 -6.02 -0.59 34.11
C GLU A 26 -4.77 -0.73 33.26
N HIS A 27 -4.69 -1.83 32.49
CA HIS A 27 -3.77 -1.89 31.37
C HIS A 27 -4.21 -0.79 30.41
N ARG A 28 -3.71 0.42 30.65
CA ARG A 28 -3.64 1.48 29.64
C ARG A 28 -2.86 0.85 28.52
N SER A 29 -3.61 0.38 27.52
CA SER A 29 -3.09 0.08 26.20
C SER A 29 -2.30 1.30 25.79
N THR A 30 -0.96 1.17 25.84
CA THR A 30 -0.06 2.20 25.34
C THR A 30 -0.60 2.60 23.97
N PRO A 31 -0.99 3.88 23.76
CA PRO A 31 -1.50 4.29 22.47
C PRO A 31 -0.49 3.84 21.43
N ALA A 32 -0.94 3.05 20.45
CA ALA A 32 -0.09 2.63 19.35
C ALA A 32 0.61 3.90 18.83
N ALA A 33 1.95 3.87 18.83
CA ALA A 33 2.74 5.07 18.57
C ALA A 33 2.18 5.76 17.33
N PRO A 34 1.84 7.07 17.39
CA PRO A 34 0.94 7.70 16.44
C PRO A 34 1.43 7.39 15.04
N HIS A 35 0.61 6.65 14.28
CA HIS A 35 0.88 6.34 12.89
C HIS A 35 1.17 7.67 12.21
N ALA A 36 2.40 7.83 11.71
CA ALA A 36 2.80 9.07 11.06
C ALA A 36 1.76 9.38 9.96
N GLU A 37 1.16 10.57 10.01
CA GLU A 37 0.06 10.90 9.10
C GLU A 37 0.49 10.60 7.65
N PRO A 38 -0.36 9.92 6.86
CA PRO A 38 0.00 9.53 5.50
C PRO A 38 0.51 10.72 4.70
N LEU A 39 1.66 10.56 4.03
CA LEU A 39 2.27 11.63 3.25
C LEU A 39 1.42 11.94 2.02
N GLN A 40 0.55 12.95 2.15
CA GLN A 40 -0.25 13.49 1.04
C GLN A 40 0.56 14.52 0.25
N LEU A 41 0.48 14.45 -1.07
CA LEU A 41 1.03 15.42 -1.99
C LEU A 41 -0.07 15.98 -2.93
N PRO A 42 0.03 17.23 -3.39
CA PRO A 42 -1.02 17.87 -4.20
C PRO A 42 -1.49 17.11 -5.44
N LEU A 43 -0.60 16.35 -6.09
CA LEU A 43 -0.94 15.55 -7.27
C LEU A 43 -1.77 14.31 -6.93
N ASP A 44 -1.75 13.80 -5.70
CA ASP A 44 -2.46 12.57 -5.31
C ASP A 44 -3.99 12.71 -5.49
N ALA A 45 -4.52 13.94 -5.43
CA ALA A 45 -5.92 14.26 -5.72
C ALA A 45 -6.37 13.93 -7.17
N TYR A 46 -5.42 13.73 -8.09
CA TYR A 46 -5.65 13.56 -9.53
C TYR A 46 -5.40 12.13 -10.05
N THR A 47 -4.99 11.20 -9.19
CA THR A 47 -4.86 9.77 -9.49
C THR A 47 -5.74 8.94 -8.56
N SER A 48 -6.04 7.69 -8.93
CA SER A 48 -6.71 6.75 -8.04
C SER A 48 -5.75 6.30 -6.92
N THR A 49 -6.21 6.34 -5.68
CA THR A 49 -5.54 5.70 -4.55
C THR A 49 -5.63 4.17 -4.66
N VAL A 50 -4.77 3.43 -3.94
CA VAL A 50 -4.81 1.95 -3.91
C VAL A 50 -6.20 1.44 -3.45
N ALA A 51 -6.82 2.11 -2.49
CA ALA A 51 -8.18 1.81 -2.05
C ALA A 51 -9.22 2.01 -3.16
N GLU A 52 -9.11 3.08 -3.95
CA GLU A 52 -9.97 3.31 -5.11
C GLU A 52 -9.71 2.29 -6.24
N ILE A 53 -8.47 1.82 -6.41
CA ILE A 53 -8.13 0.76 -7.37
C ILE A 53 -8.83 -0.55 -7.00
N HIS A 54 -8.66 -1.04 -5.76
CA HIS A 54 -9.35 -2.25 -5.32
C HIS A 54 -10.89 -2.11 -5.34
N LEU A 55 -11.43 -0.94 -5.05
CA LEU A 55 -12.86 -0.64 -5.18
C LEU A 55 -13.36 -0.83 -6.63
N MET A 56 -12.60 -0.34 -7.61
CA MET A 56 -12.91 -0.48 -9.04
C MET A 56 -12.76 -1.94 -9.52
N GLU A 57 -11.71 -2.64 -9.07
CA GLU A 57 -11.49 -4.07 -9.35
C GLU A 57 -12.62 -4.94 -8.80
N ASP A 58 -13.00 -4.76 -7.53
CA ASP A 58 -14.10 -5.49 -6.87
C ASP A 58 -15.43 -5.27 -7.61
N ALA A 59 -15.70 -4.04 -8.05
CA ALA A 59 -16.89 -3.71 -8.82
C ALA A 59 -16.88 -4.38 -10.21
N GLN A 60 -15.74 -4.32 -10.93
CA GLN A 60 -15.55 -5.00 -12.20
C GLN A 60 -15.77 -6.51 -12.04
N ASP A 61 -15.21 -7.12 -11.00
CA ASP A 61 -15.27 -8.57 -10.75
C ASP A 61 -16.70 -9.05 -10.42
N ILE A 62 -17.52 -8.21 -9.78
CA ILE A 62 -18.95 -8.46 -9.57
C ILE A 62 -19.73 -8.46 -10.89
N LEU A 63 -19.40 -7.56 -11.82
CA LEU A 63 -20.02 -7.52 -13.14
C LEU A 63 -19.53 -8.68 -14.03
N MET A 64 -18.24 -9.05 -13.93
CA MET A 64 -17.71 -10.25 -14.56
C MET A 64 -18.46 -11.49 -14.09
N ARG A 65 -18.71 -11.62 -12.78
CA ARG A 65 -19.52 -12.73 -12.24
C ARG A 65 -20.93 -12.82 -12.82
N ARG A 66 -21.61 -11.68 -13.00
CA ARG A 66 -22.95 -11.66 -13.64
C ARG A 66 -22.86 -12.24 -15.05
N CYS A 67 -21.97 -11.70 -15.88
CA CYS A 67 -21.77 -12.16 -17.26
C CYS A 67 -21.34 -13.64 -17.34
N MET A 68 -20.46 -14.11 -16.45
CA MET A 68 -20.04 -15.52 -16.45
C MET A 68 -21.18 -16.45 -16.06
N ASN A 69 -22.01 -16.06 -15.07
CA ASN A 69 -23.21 -16.80 -14.71
C ASN A 69 -24.23 -16.83 -15.87
N ASP A 70 -24.38 -15.75 -16.63
CA ASP A 70 -25.23 -15.70 -17.85
C ASP A 70 -24.74 -16.68 -18.94
N LEU A 71 -23.45 -17.00 -18.96
CA LEU A 71 -22.84 -18.03 -19.81
C LEU A 71 -22.88 -19.45 -19.19
N GLY A 72 -23.52 -19.63 -18.03
CA GLY A 72 -23.56 -20.90 -17.31
C GLY A 72 -22.23 -21.32 -16.69
N MET A 73 -21.30 -20.38 -16.45
CA MET A 73 -19.97 -20.63 -15.88
C MET A 73 -19.85 -19.98 -14.50
N GLU A 74 -19.39 -20.74 -13.50
CA GLU A 74 -19.13 -20.18 -12.17
C GLU A 74 -17.97 -19.18 -12.23
N TRP A 75 -18.13 -18.04 -11.53
CA TRP A 75 -17.05 -17.08 -11.32
C TRP A 75 -17.00 -16.61 -9.87
N LYS A 76 -16.08 -17.20 -9.09
CA LYS A 76 -15.79 -16.81 -7.71
C LYS A 76 -15.13 -15.43 -7.70
N THR A 77 -15.76 -14.45 -7.04
CA THR A 77 -15.17 -13.12 -6.89
C THR A 77 -13.97 -13.13 -5.94
N LEU A 78 -12.99 -12.28 -6.19
CA LEU A 78 -11.82 -12.11 -5.33
C LEU A 78 -12.22 -11.68 -3.90
N PRO A 79 -11.47 -12.12 -2.87
CA PRO A 79 -11.50 -11.52 -1.55
C PRO A 79 -11.18 -10.01 -1.61
N ARG A 80 -11.83 -9.24 -0.74
CA ARG A 80 -11.51 -7.83 -0.54
C ARG A 80 -10.18 -7.68 0.20
N VAL A 81 -9.44 -6.62 -0.15
CA VAL A 81 -8.34 -6.10 0.68
C VAL A 81 -8.95 -5.33 1.84
N ASP A 82 -8.47 -5.59 3.05
CA ASP A 82 -8.94 -4.91 4.26
C ASP A 82 -8.33 -3.50 4.33
N ALA A 83 -9.09 -2.48 4.77
CA ALA A 83 -8.64 -1.08 4.69
C ALA A 83 -7.37 -0.78 5.53
N THR A 84 -7.09 -1.61 6.54
CA THR A 84 -5.87 -1.58 7.37
C THR A 84 -4.63 -2.11 6.66
N ASP A 85 -4.83 -2.92 5.62
CA ASP A 85 -3.78 -3.63 4.89
C ASP A 85 -3.30 -2.83 3.67
N ILE A 86 -3.94 -1.69 3.39
CA ILE A 86 -3.59 -0.79 2.28
C ILE A 86 -2.40 0.09 2.68
N GLU A 87 -1.30 0.01 1.91
CA GLU A 87 -0.12 0.83 2.20
C GLU A 87 -0.43 2.34 2.07
N PRO A 88 -0.04 3.17 3.07
CA PRO A 88 -0.17 4.62 2.98
C PRO A 88 0.53 5.21 1.73
N PRO A 89 -0.09 6.20 1.04
CA PRO A 89 0.53 6.83 -0.13
C PRO A 89 1.88 7.48 0.23
N ASN A 90 2.79 7.46 -0.75
CA ASN A 90 4.13 8.06 -0.69
C ASN A 90 5.04 7.57 0.47
N LEU A 91 4.70 6.48 1.16
CA LEU A 91 5.41 5.99 2.36
C LEU A 91 6.93 5.86 2.18
N ARG A 92 7.37 5.33 1.03
CA ARG A 92 8.78 5.13 0.67
C ARG A 92 9.30 6.15 -0.36
N ARG A 93 8.62 7.29 -0.53
CA ARG A 93 8.90 8.25 -1.61
C ARG A 93 10.31 8.88 -1.54
N TYR A 94 10.83 9.14 -0.34
CA TYR A 94 12.10 9.87 -0.13
C TYR A 94 13.22 9.04 0.50
N GLY A 95 13.07 7.71 0.53
CA GLY A 95 13.99 6.79 1.20
C GLY A 95 13.24 5.69 1.95
N ALA A 96 13.97 4.92 2.76
CA ALA A 96 13.37 3.89 3.60
C ALA A 96 12.50 4.48 4.72
N ASP A 97 11.42 3.78 5.05
CA ASP A 97 10.49 4.14 6.12
C ASP A 97 10.84 3.43 7.45
N ALA A 98 10.06 3.68 8.52
CA ALA A 98 10.34 3.16 9.85
C ALA A 98 10.36 1.61 9.96
N GLU A 99 9.69 0.87 9.07
CA GLU A 99 9.67 -0.59 9.05
C GLU A 99 10.96 -1.20 8.52
N ALA A 100 11.79 -0.42 7.82
CA ALA A 100 13.10 -0.86 7.33
C ALA A 100 14.05 -1.25 8.48
N VAL A 101 13.80 -0.75 9.70
CA VAL A 101 14.44 -1.20 10.94
C VAL A 101 14.24 -2.72 11.16
N ARG A 102 13.07 -3.26 10.82
CA ARG A 102 12.72 -4.68 10.93
C ARG A 102 13.08 -5.46 9.67
N HIS A 103 12.70 -4.94 8.51
CA HIS A 103 12.73 -5.67 7.24
C HIS A 103 13.98 -5.40 6.38
N GLY A 104 14.89 -4.52 6.79
CA GLY A 104 15.96 -4.05 5.90
C GLY A 104 15.37 -3.17 4.78
N TYR A 105 15.92 -3.27 3.57
CA TYR A 105 15.36 -2.62 2.39
C TYR A 105 14.45 -3.56 1.58
N HIS A 106 14.24 -4.78 2.05
CA HIS A 106 13.32 -5.74 1.43
C HIS A 106 11.86 -5.25 1.52
N PRO A 107 11.00 -5.71 0.60
CA PRO A 107 9.56 -5.58 0.76
C PRO A 107 9.10 -6.11 2.12
N ARG A 108 8.09 -5.47 2.68
CA ARG A 108 7.37 -6.01 3.84
C ARG A 108 6.65 -7.29 3.39
N PRO A 109 6.48 -8.30 4.26
CA PRO A 109 5.58 -9.41 3.98
C PRO A 109 4.17 -8.88 3.68
N ASP A 110 3.53 -9.41 2.66
CA ASP A 110 2.19 -8.99 2.29
C ASP A 110 1.18 -9.26 3.42
N PRO A 111 0.28 -8.31 3.71
CA PRO A 111 -0.64 -8.44 4.83
C PRO A 111 -1.74 -9.48 4.53
N PRO A 112 -2.43 -10.01 5.55
CA PRO A 112 -3.27 -11.20 5.40
C PRO A 112 -4.40 -11.08 4.37
N SER A 113 -4.96 -9.90 4.10
CA SER A 113 -5.99 -9.75 3.08
C SER A 113 -5.45 -9.75 1.64
N VAL A 114 -4.24 -9.22 1.43
CA VAL A 114 -3.52 -9.28 0.16
C VAL A 114 -3.16 -10.73 -0.14
N VAL A 115 -2.53 -11.46 0.80
CA VAL A 115 -2.22 -12.89 0.65
C VAL A 115 -3.45 -13.76 0.33
N ARG A 116 -4.63 -13.43 0.89
CA ARG A 116 -5.89 -14.11 0.54
C ARG A 116 -6.36 -13.78 -0.89
N ARG A 117 -6.20 -12.53 -1.33
CA ARG A 117 -6.58 -12.05 -2.67
C ARG A 117 -5.67 -12.65 -3.74
N ASP A 118 -4.37 -12.67 -3.50
CA ASP A 118 -3.37 -13.19 -4.43
C ASP A 118 -3.54 -14.70 -4.64
N ARG A 119 -3.75 -15.48 -3.56
CA ARG A 119 -4.10 -16.91 -3.70
C ARG A 119 -5.36 -17.11 -4.55
N ALA A 120 -6.39 -16.28 -4.37
CA ALA A 120 -7.61 -16.36 -5.17
C ALA A 120 -7.39 -15.89 -6.63
N TRP A 121 -6.32 -15.14 -6.90
CA TRP A 121 -5.86 -14.82 -8.24
C TRP A 121 -5.11 -16.01 -8.87
N ASP A 122 -4.19 -16.65 -8.14
CA ASP A 122 -3.51 -17.89 -8.59
C ASP A 122 -4.52 -19.01 -8.91
N GLU A 123 -5.50 -19.23 -8.02
CA GLU A 123 -6.64 -20.15 -8.23
C GLU A 123 -7.41 -19.81 -9.52
N ARG A 124 -7.50 -18.53 -9.87
CA ARG A 124 -8.22 -18.03 -11.05
C ARG A 124 -7.40 -18.18 -12.32
N GLU A 125 -6.09 -17.99 -12.29
CA GLU A 125 -5.20 -18.22 -13.44
C GLU A 125 -5.07 -19.71 -13.78
N ALA A 126 -5.27 -20.60 -12.81
CA ALA A 126 -5.34 -22.05 -13.00
C ALA A 126 -6.70 -22.58 -13.54
N LEU A 127 -7.68 -21.71 -13.85
CA LEU A 127 -8.98 -22.13 -14.37
C LEU A 127 -8.87 -22.77 -15.78
N PRO A 128 -9.81 -23.64 -16.17
CA PRO A 128 -9.81 -24.25 -17.50
C PRO A 128 -9.80 -23.20 -18.62
N ALA A 129 -9.04 -23.44 -19.69
CA ALA A 129 -8.86 -22.48 -20.79
C ALA A 129 -10.18 -21.94 -21.39
N LYS A 130 -11.24 -22.75 -21.44
CA LYS A 130 -12.59 -22.33 -21.87
C LYS A 130 -13.21 -21.26 -20.95
N VAL A 131 -12.99 -21.37 -19.63
CA VAL A 131 -13.46 -20.40 -18.64
C VAL A 131 -12.64 -19.11 -18.75
N LEU A 132 -11.32 -19.22 -18.93
CA LEU A 132 -10.44 -18.07 -19.15
C LEU A 132 -10.77 -17.30 -20.44
N ASP A 133 -11.06 -18.01 -21.54
CA ASP A 133 -11.47 -17.38 -22.81
C ASP A 133 -12.85 -16.71 -22.70
N ALA A 134 -13.82 -17.32 -22.00
CA ALA A 134 -15.10 -16.66 -21.69
C ALA A 134 -14.92 -15.42 -20.79
N ALA A 135 -14.03 -15.49 -19.80
CA ALA A 135 -13.77 -14.40 -18.86
C ALA A 135 -13.04 -13.22 -19.51
N TYR A 136 -11.99 -13.47 -20.30
CA TYR A 136 -11.06 -12.44 -20.77
C TYR A 136 -11.06 -12.24 -22.30
N GLY A 137 -11.63 -13.17 -23.05
CA GLY A 137 -11.58 -13.24 -24.51
C GLY A 137 -10.21 -13.62 -25.05
N SER A 138 -10.17 -14.02 -26.32
CA SER A 138 -8.93 -14.38 -27.02
C SER A 138 -7.84 -13.31 -26.84
N ARG A 139 -6.68 -13.72 -26.32
CA ARG A 139 -5.52 -12.84 -25.99
C ARG A 139 -5.88 -11.67 -25.06
N GLY A 140 -6.84 -11.84 -24.15
CA GLY A 140 -7.31 -10.80 -23.22
C GLY A 140 -8.11 -9.67 -23.89
N LYS A 141 -8.64 -9.90 -25.10
CA LYS A 141 -9.35 -8.89 -25.91
C LYS A 141 -10.83 -9.23 -26.08
N GLY A 142 -11.56 -9.40 -24.98
CA GLY A 142 -13.01 -9.55 -25.02
C GLY A 142 -13.59 -10.07 -23.72
N GLY A 143 -14.43 -11.11 -23.86
CA GLY A 143 -15.03 -11.84 -22.75
C GLY A 143 -15.89 -10.99 -21.81
N CYS A 144 -16.19 -11.58 -20.66
CA CYS A 144 -16.92 -10.93 -19.59
C CYS A 144 -16.18 -9.74 -18.96
N LEU A 145 -14.84 -9.69 -19.03
CA LEU A 145 -14.03 -8.53 -18.65
C LEU A 145 -14.44 -7.30 -19.48
N LYS A 146 -14.50 -7.41 -20.81
CA LYS A 146 -14.87 -6.26 -21.65
C LYS A 146 -16.34 -5.86 -21.48
N THR A 147 -17.22 -6.82 -21.21
CA THR A 147 -18.64 -6.54 -20.86
C THR A 147 -18.74 -5.81 -19.52
N ALA A 148 -18.04 -6.28 -18.48
CA ALA A 148 -17.97 -5.63 -17.17
C ALA A 148 -17.42 -4.21 -17.28
N GLN A 149 -16.34 -3.99 -18.04
CA GLN A 149 -15.78 -2.65 -18.28
C GLN A 149 -16.79 -1.71 -18.96
N ARG A 150 -17.48 -2.15 -20.01
CA ARG A 150 -18.53 -1.34 -20.66
C ARG A 150 -19.67 -1.00 -19.70
N GLN A 151 -20.11 -1.96 -18.89
CA GLN A 151 -21.16 -1.73 -17.88
C GLN A 151 -20.69 -0.80 -16.74
N LEU A 152 -19.42 -0.87 -16.35
CA LEU A 152 -18.87 -0.06 -15.27
C LEU A 152 -18.67 1.40 -15.71
N VAL A 153 -18.03 1.65 -16.85
CA VAL A 153 -17.54 3.00 -17.21
C VAL A 153 -17.97 3.50 -18.59
N GLY A 154 -18.67 2.69 -19.37
CA GLY A 154 -19.05 3.00 -20.75
C GLY A 154 -17.83 3.37 -21.58
N ASP A 155 -17.92 4.51 -22.27
CA ASP A 155 -16.85 5.08 -23.08
C ASP A 155 -15.91 6.01 -22.29
N THR A 156 -16.01 6.04 -20.95
CA THR A 156 -15.08 6.83 -20.13
C THR A 156 -13.68 6.24 -20.20
N ALA A 157 -12.79 6.92 -20.92
CA ALA A 157 -11.38 6.55 -21.03
C ALA A 157 -10.74 6.28 -19.64
N PRO A 158 -9.81 5.31 -19.54
CA PRO A 158 -9.10 5.02 -18.30
C PRO A 158 -8.20 6.20 -17.88
N PRO A 159 -7.80 6.26 -16.60
CA PRO A 159 -6.82 7.26 -16.15
C PRO A 159 -5.49 7.18 -16.91
N ASP A 160 -4.94 8.35 -17.29
CA ASP A 160 -3.63 8.46 -17.96
C ASP A 160 -2.49 8.36 -16.92
N TYR A 161 -2.24 7.13 -16.46
CA TYR A 161 -1.18 6.83 -15.50
C TYR A 161 0.22 7.18 -16.03
N ARG A 162 0.46 7.13 -17.35
CA ARG A 162 1.75 7.49 -17.94
C ARG A 162 2.04 8.98 -17.70
N ALA A 163 1.08 9.85 -17.98
CA ALA A 163 1.25 11.28 -17.75
C ALA A 163 1.31 11.65 -16.27
N PHE A 164 0.53 10.97 -15.43
CA PHE A 164 0.61 11.15 -13.99
C PHE A 164 2.00 10.81 -13.45
N ASN A 165 2.57 9.68 -13.88
CA ASN A 165 3.92 9.25 -13.52
C ASN A 165 4.99 10.21 -14.06
N GLN A 166 4.80 10.76 -15.25
CA GLN A 166 5.70 11.79 -15.80
C GLN A 166 5.67 13.09 -14.97
N LEU A 167 4.48 13.58 -14.59
CA LEU A 167 4.31 14.79 -13.77
C LEU A 167 4.88 14.62 -12.35
N THR A 168 4.58 13.50 -11.68
CA THR A 168 5.10 13.20 -10.34
C THR A 168 6.61 12.94 -10.35
N GLY A 169 7.15 12.26 -11.36
CA GLY A 169 8.61 12.10 -11.52
C GLY A 169 9.33 13.44 -11.77
N THR A 170 8.74 14.30 -12.60
CA THR A 170 9.23 15.68 -12.83
C THR A 170 9.20 16.49 -11.53
N ALA A 171 8.15 16.35 -10.73
CA ALA A 171 8.01 17.02 -9.44
C ALA A 171 9.12 16.61 -8.46
N LEU A 172 9.31 15.29 -8.28
CA LEU A 172 10.30 14.70 -7.39
C LEU A 172 11.73 15.13 -7.77
N GLU A 173 12.11 15.02 -9.05
CA GLU A 173 13.46 15.35 -9.50
C GLU A 173 13.75 16.85 -9.43
N THR A 174 12.76 17.71 -9.74
CA THR A 174 12.89 19.16 -9.57
C THR A 174 13.03 19.52 -8.09
N ALA A 175 12.28 18.86 -7.21
CA ALA A 175 12.37 19.05 -5.76
C ALA A 175 13.75 18.63 -5.21
N ARG A 176 14.28 17.48 -5.68
CA ARG A 176 15.61 16.96 -5.29
C ARG A 176 16.74 17.97 -5.51
N ARG A 177 16.62 18.79 -6.55
CA ARG A 177 17.62 19.80 -6.95
C ARG A 177 17.56 21.10 -6.15
N THR A 178 16.50 21.33 -5.36
CA THR A 178 16.36 22.56 -4.57
C THR A 178 17.46 22.69 -3.50
N PRO A 179 17.92 23.91 -3.15
CA PRO A 179 18.98 24.12 -2.16
C PRO A 179 18.71 23.46 -0.81
N GLU A 180 17.46 23.53 -0.34
CA GLU A 180 16.99 22.96 0.91
C GLU A 180 17.06 21.42 0.93
N VAL A 181 16.64 20.74 -0.14
CA VAL A 181 16.73 19.28 -0.23
C VAL A 181 18.19 18.83 -0.40
N ARG A 182 18.98 19.55 -1.22
CA ARG A 182 20.42 19.29 -1.34
C ARG A 182 21.16 19.47 -0.01
N GLN A 183 20.74 20.39 0.85
CA GLN A 183 21.30 20.53 2.20
C GLN A 183 20.87 19.38 3.11
N ALA A 184 19.60 18.99 3.11
CA ALA A 184 19.13 17.84 3.89
C ALA A 184 19.84 16.54 3.48
N LEU A 185 20.04 16.30 2.17
CA LEU A 185 20.82 15.17 1.65
C LEU A 185 22.28 15.20 2.09
N ARG A 186 22.94 16.37 2.11
CA ARG A 186 24.31 16.51 2.68
C ARG A 186 24.33 16.16 4.16
N THR A 187 23.36 16.64 4.94
CA THR A 187 23.25 16.33 6.38
C THR A 187 23.01 14.84 6.62
N TRP A 188 22.15 14.21 5.82
CA TRP A 188 21.93 12.76 5.84
C TRP A 188 23.21 11.98 5.53
N ARG A 189 23.93 12.34 4.46
CA ARG A 189 25.17 11.65 4.05
C ARG A 189 26.26 11.77 5.11
N ALA A 190 26.43 12.94 5.72
CA ALA A 190 27.39 13.13 6.82
C ALA A 190 27.04 12.28 8.06
N CYS A 191 25.74 12.10 8.34
CA CYS A 191 25.26 11.20 9.39
C CYS A 191 25.54 9.73 9.07
N MET A 192 25.27 9.28 7.83
CA MET A 192 25.56 7.91 7.37
C MET A 192 27.06 7.61 7.43
N ALA A 193 27.91 8.54 6.97
CA ALA A 193 29.36 8.40 7.03
C ALA A 193 29.87 8.25 8.48
N LYS A 194 29.31 9.04 9.42
CA LYS A 194 29.60 8.90 10.86
C LYS A 194 29.11 7.57 11.43
N ALA A 195 28.07 6.97 10.86
CA ALA A 195 27.58 5.63 11.22
C ALA A 195 28.34 4.48 10.51
N GLY A 196 29.36 4.78 9.69
CA GLY A 196 30.17 3.78 8.98
C GLY A 196 29.69 3.39 7.58
N PHE A 197 28.74 4.14 7.00
CA PHE A 197 28.15 3.86 5.69
C PHE A 197 28.38 5.03 4.71
N ASP A 198 29.03 4.80 3.57
CA ASP A 198 29.11 5.81 2.50
C ASP A 198 28.10 5.50 1.40
N TYR A 199 27.11 6.38 1.27
CA TYR A 199 26.12 6.39 0.20
C TYR A 199 25.85 7.83 -0.25
N PRO A 200 25.60 8.08 -1.55
CA PRO A 200 25.32 9.43 -2.04
C PRO A 200 23.93 9.95 -1.66
N ASP A 201 22.92 9.07 -1.59
CA ASP A 201 21.53 9.36 -1.20
C ASP A 201 20.83 8.09 -0.66
N PRO A 202 19.63 8.21 -0.04
CA PRO A 202 18.91 7.05 0.53
C PRO A 202 18.49 6.00 -0.52
N TYR A 203 18.26 6.41 -1.77
CA TYR A 203 17.89 5.45 -2.82
C TYR A 203 19.08 4.56 -3.17
N ALA A 204 20.30 5.10 -3.22
CA ALA A 204 21.52 4.32 -3.39
C ALA A 204 21.79 3.38 -2.20
N ALA A 205 21.42 3.78 -0.98
CA ALA A 205 21.50 2.91 0.20
C ALA A 205 20.54 1.71 0.12
N ALA A 206 19.31 1.95 -0.36
CA ALA A 206 18.30 0.91 -0.54
C ALA A 206 18.54 0.00 -1.76
N ALA A 207 19.11 0.54 -2.84
CA ALA A 207 19.36 -0.17 -4.11
C ALA A 207 20.72 -0.90 -4.18
N ASP A 208 21.46 -0.99 -3.07
CA ASP A 208 22.74 -1.68 -3.02
C ASP A 208 22.58 -3.18 -3.35
N LYS A 209 23.40 -3.67 -4.27
CA LYS A 209 23.38 -5.07 -4.72
C LYS A 209 23.69 -6.06 -3.59
N ARG A 210 24.34 -5.62 -2.50
CA ARG A 210 24.57 -6.43 -1.29
C ARG A 210 23.28 -6.91 -0.62
N TRP A 211 22.15 -6.26 -0.88
CA TRP A 211 20.84 -6.60 -0.32
C TRP A 211 20.04 -7.57 -1.21
N GLN A 212 20.59 -8.01 -2.36
CA GLN A 212 19.95 -8.96 -3.27
C GLN A 212 20.08 -10.40 -2.74
N THR A 213 19.46 -10.64 -1.58
CA THR A 213 19.44 -11.91 -0.84
C THR A 213 17.99 -12.37 -0.59
N PRO A 214 17.74 -13.65 -0.29
CA PRO A 214 16.36 -14.15 -0.06
C PRO A 214 15.64 -13.58 1.17
N GLY A 215 16.38 -12.96 2.09
CA GLY A 215 15.85 -12.31 3.28
C GLY A 215 16.89 -11.36 3.88
N PRO A 216 16.49 -10.42 4.74
CA PRO A 216 17.33 -9.28 5.07
C PRO A 216 18.56 -9.69 5.89
N THR A 217 19.73 -9.18 5.52
CA THR A 217 20.99 -9.52 6.22
C THR A 217 21.17 -8.70 7.52
N PRO A 218 22.04 -9.11 8.46
CA PRO A 218 22.39 -8.28 9.61
C PRO A 218 23.00 -6.92 9.20
N ALA A 219 23.85 -6.91 8.17
CA ALA A 219 24.47 -5.69 7.64
C ALA A 219 23.43 -4.76 6.99
N GLU A 220 22.46 -5.32 6.27
CA GLU A 220 21.35 -4.58 5.69
C GLU A 220 20.49 -3.91 6.77
N ARG A 221 20.06 -4.66 7.78
CA ARG A 221 19.30 -4.12 8.92
C ARG A 221 20.09 -3.06 9.68
N ALA A 222 21.41 -3.18 9.80
CA ALA A 222 22.24 -2.15 10.40
C ALA A 222 22.26 -0.87 9.54
N THR A 223 22.40 -1.02 8.21
CA THR A 223 22.38 0.08 7.24
C THR A 223 21.03 0.80 7.24
N ALA A 224 19.92 0.06 7.17
CA ALA A 224 18.57 0.61 7.18
C ALA A 224 18.23 1.32 8.50
N ARG A 225 18.72 0.83 9.65
CA ARG A 225 18.60 1.52 10.95
C ARG A 225 19.34 2.86 10.96
N ALA A 226 20.55 2.89 10.42
CA ALA A 226 21.32 4.12 10.28
C ALA A 226 20.61 5.09 9.32
N ASP A 227 20.13 4.63 8.17
CA ASP A 227 19.38 5.43 7.19
C ASP A 227 18.16 6.10 7.84
N VAL A 228 17.25 5.32 8.43
CA VAL A 228 16.03 5.86 9.09
C VAL A 228 16.38 6.87 10.19
N ALA A 229 17.41 6.61 11.00
CA ALA A 229 17.88 7.55 12.02
C ALA A 229 18.45 8.85 11.41
N CYS A 230 19.24 8.74 10.33
CA CYS A 230 19.84 9.86 9.63
C CYS A 230 18.81 10.67 8.81
N GLN A 231 17.77 10.04 8.26
CA GLN A 231 16.65 10.75 7.63
C GLN A 231 15.90 11.58 8.66
N LYS A 232 15.67 11.03 9.87
CA LYS A 232 15.03 11.75 10.97
C LYS A 232 15.86 12.94 11.46
N SER A 233 17.18 12.76 11.63
CA SER A 233 18.07 13.86 12.07
C SER A 233 18.20 14.97 11.02
N ALA A 234 18.29 14.61 9.72
CA ALA A 234 18.29 15.54 8.60
C ALA A 234 16.90 16.15 8.29
N LYS A 235 15.84 15.69 8.95
CA LYS A 235 14.43 16.04 8.66
C LYS A 235 14.05 15.81 7.18
N LEU A 236 14.68 14.82 6.53
CA LEU A 236 14.75 14.68 5.09
C LEU A 236 13.36 14.62 4.43
N VAL A 237 12.51 13.70 4.89
CA VAL A 237 11.12 13.53 4.42
C VAL A 237 10.34 14.85 4.49
N LYS A 238 10.44 15.60 5.59
CA LYS A 238 9.71 16.87 5.78
C LYS A 238 10.21 17.96 4.84
N VAL A 239 11.53 18.09 4.66
CA VAL A 239 12.12 19.11 3.77
C VAL A 239 11.78 18.79 2.30
N TRP A 240 11.90 17.53 1.90
CA TRP A 240 11.63 17.09 0.54
C TRP A 240 10.14 17.17 0.19
N ALA A 241 9.25 16.75 1.11
CA ALA A 241 7.80 16.91 0.95
C ALA A 241 7.39 18.37 0.75
N ALA A 242 7.95 19.29 1.54
CA ALA A 242 7.64 20.72 1.42
C ALA A 242 8.17 21.31 0.09
N ALA A 243 9.36 20.91 -0.34
CA ALA A 243 9.93 21.33 -1.62
C ALA A 243 9.12 20.76 -2.80
N GLU A 244 8.78 19.47 -2.78
CA GLU A 244 7.99 18.84 -3.83
C GLU A 244 6.57 19.39 -3.90
N THR A 245 5.91 19.61 -2.77
CA THR A 245 4.61 20.31 -2.73
C THR A 245 4.66 21.63 -3.48
N ARG A 246 5.69 22.47 -3.24
CA ARG A 246 5.86 23.73 -4.01
C ARG A 246 6.04 23.51 -5.51
N VAL A 247 6.71 22.44 -5.93
CA VAL A 247 6.84 22.07 -7.36
C VAL A 247 5.50 21.60 -7.93
N GLN A 248 4.81 20.68 -7.25
CA GLN A 248 3.54 20.13 -7.68
C GLN A 248 2.48 21.23 -7.83
N HIS A 249 2.38 22.19 -6.91
CA HIS A 249 1.49 23.35 -7.06
C HIS A 249 1.78 24.16 -8.34
N ARG A 250 3.04 24.25 -8.81
CA ARG A 250 3.38 24.90 -10.09
C ARG A 250 2.96 24.05 -11.28
N LEU A 251 3.30 22.75 -11.27
CA LEU A 251 2.94 21.81 -12.32
C LEU A 251 1.42 21.68 -12.48
N ILE A 252 0.66 21.70 -11.37
CA ILE A 252 -0.81 21.69 -11.38
C ILE A 252 -1.35 22.90 -12.12
N ARG A 253 -0.88 24.12 -11.81
CA ARG A 253 -1.27 25.34 -12.54
C ARG A 253 -0.93 25.29 -14.03
N GLN A 254 0.23 24.72 -14.38
CA GLN A 254 0.67 24.55 -15.76
C GLN A 254 -0.11 23.47 -16.54
N ASN A 255 -0.81 22.56 -15.85
CA ASN A 255 -1.53 21.43 -16.45
C ASN A 255 -3.03 21.44 -16.07
N THR A 256 -3.59 22.61 -15.75
CA THR A 256 -4.87 22.72 -15.03
C THR A 256 -6.02 21.98 -15.75
N ASP A 257 -6.21 22.16 -17.06
CA ASP A 257 -7.27 21.49 -17.81
C ASP A 257 -7.10 19.97 -17.86
N ARG A 258 -5.90 19.50 -18.20
CA ARG A 258 -5.57 18.07 -18.24
C ARG A 258 -5.82 17.40 -16.90
N LEU A 259 -5.46 18.06 -15.80
CA LEU A 259 -5.63 17.54 -14.44
C LEU A 259 -7.10 17.62 -13.99
N ARG A 260 -7.84 18.70 -14.30
CA ARG A 260 -9.30 18.76 -14.09
C ARG A 260 -10.00 17.58 -14.79
N GLU A 261 -9.64 17.32 -16.04
CA GLU A 261 -10.19 16.23 -16.82
C GLU A 261 -9.80 14.84 -16.27
N ALA A 262 -8.54 14.66 -15.85
CA ALA A 262 -8.07 13.44 -15.20
C ALA A 262 -8.83 13.16 -13.88
N LYS A 263 -9.02 14.19 -13.04
CA LYS A 263 -9.84 14.08 -11.83
C LYS A 263 -11.31 13.76 -12.16
N ALA A 264 -11.91 14.42 -13.14
CA ALA A 264 -13.29 14.14 -13.54
C ALA A 264 -13.46 12.70 -14.08
N ARG A 265 -12.46 12.16 -14.80
CA ARG A 265 -12.43 10.73 -15.19
C ARG A 265 -12.35 9.82 -13.96
N LYS A 266 -11.37 10.03 -13.08
CA LYS A 266 -11.22 9.30 -11.81
C LYS A 266 -12.53 9.27 -11.03
N ASP A 267 -13.11 10.44 -10.77
CA ASP A 267 -14.31 10.57 -9.93
C ASP A 267 -15.51 9.83 -10.56
N ARG A 268 -15.64 9.80 -11.90
CA ARG A 268 -16.65 8.98 -12.60
C ARG A 268 -16.43 7.48 -12.42
N TRP A 269 -15.19 7.00 -12.57
CA TRP A 269 -14.84 5.58 -12.36
C TRP A 269 -15.15 5.14 -10.91
N VAL A 270 -14.72 5.92 -9.92
CA VAL A 270 -14.96 5.64 -8.49
C VAL A 270 -16.46 5.67 -8.15
N ALA A 271 -17.20 6.67 -8.66
CA ALA A 271 -18.64 6.75 -8.45
C ALA A 271 -19.40 5.57 -9.08
N ALA A 272 -18.95 5.08 -10.25
CA ALA A 272 -19.54 3.90 -10.87
C ALA A 272 -19.26 2.61 -10.10
N ALA A 273 -18.02 2.43 -9.61
CA ALA A 273 -17.67 1.30 -8.77
C ALA A 273 -18.52 1.23 -7.50
N ARG A 274 -18.74 2.36 -6.81
CA ARG A 274 -19.61 2.43 -5.62
C ARG A 274 -21.03 1.95 -5.93
N ARG A 275 -21.67 2.44 -7.00
CA ARG A 275 -23.04 2.01 -7.38
C ARG A 275 -23.16 0.49 -7.52
N VAL A 276 -22.22 -0.15 -8.22
CA VAL A 276 -22.20 -1.61 -8.42
C VAL A 276 -22.08 -2.37 -7.10
N LEU A 277 -21.27 -1.86 -6.17
CA LEU A 277 -21.07 -2.48 -4.85
C LEU A 277 -22.30 -2.30 -3.95
N ASP A 278 -22.94 -1.13 -3.99
CA ASP A 278 -24.17 -0.83 -3.24
C ASP A 278 -25.37 -1.65 -3.74
N ASP A 279 -25.49 -1.84 -5.06
CA ASP A 279 -26.53 -2.70 -5.66
C ASP A 279 -26.37 -4.17 -5.27
N LYS A 280 -25.12 -4.68 -5.19
CA LYS A 280 -24.85 -6.00 -4.62
C LYS A 280 -25.27 -6.06 -3.15
N GLY A 281 -24.98 -5.01 -2.38
CA GLY A 281 -25.35 -4.90 -0.97
C GLY A 281 -26.87 -4.96 -0.76
N ARG A 282 -27.65 -4.27 -1.60
CA ARG A 282 -29.13 -4.37 -1.59
C ARG A 282 -29.61 -5.77 -1.98
N ALA A 283 -29.07 -6.35 -3.04
CA ALA A 283 -29.48 -7.69 -3.50
C ALA A 283 -29.18 -8.81 -2.49
N SER A 284 -28.12 -8.70 -1.68
CA SER A 284 -27.79 -9.68 -0.64
C SER A 284 -28.54 -9.49 0.69
N HIS A 285 -29.33 -8.42 0.82
CA HIS A 285 -30.15 -8.11 2.01
C HIS A 285 -31.62 -7.89 1.64
N GLY A 286 -32.12 -8.62 0.63
CA GLY A 286 -33.54 -8.64 0.28
C GLY A 286 -34.44 -9.00 1.47
N PRO A 287 -35.72 -8.58 1.45
CA PRO A 287 -36.57 -8.59 2.65
C PRO A 287 -36.73 -10.00 3.23
N ARG A 288 -36.67 -10.07 4.56
CA ARG A 288 -37.06 -11.24 5.35
C ARG A 288 -38.57 -11.40 5.37
#